data_AF-A0A969TH44-F1
#
_entry.id   AF-A0A969TH44-F1
#
_cell.length_a   1.000
_cell.length_b   1.000
_cell.length_c   1.000
_cell.angle_alpha   90.00
_cell.angle_beta   90.00
_cell.angle_gamma   90.00
#
_symmetry.space_group_name_H-M   'P 1'
#
loop_
_entity.id
_entity.type
_entity.pdbx_description
1 polymer ?
#
loop_
_entity_poly.entity_id
_entity_poly.type
_entity_poly.pdbx_seq_one_letter_code
_entity_poly.pdbx_strand_id
1 'polypeptide(L)'
;MIVARIRSRFTLPLGPGLALFLFLAGWYVLTMSGHTYTSDEETMLAVAEQLLDHQTFALPHDFLMNYGRGPDGTHYSRYGPGQSLLALPMVVTGRLVATLAPDDASRLIVHLFVLLLPALITALTAVTLYAWARTLGFAQPIALLTGLLYGLTSLAWPYSRTFFAEPLTTLLLVVCTYSICRTERHWWVISGAAAATVLTVKFQAALAFPAIALYVLLVSWRTPPMNGLRLLLGARHVRTGRRGIAPGPTLLVQHRDLWPPAHHGLQWYQHQLGLRWRLAPGAVWTDHEHGQGADLVCTDHHARTDRYGRWLASAVARVGAGVAAAGAASGLL
;
A
#
# COMPACT_ATOMS: atom_id res chain seq x y z
N MET A 1 3.96 -4.07 -18.53
CA MET A 1 3.89 -5.40 -17.89
C MET A 1 3.77 -5.35 -16.35
N ILE A 2 4.36 -4.38 -15.65
CA ILE A 2 4.27 -4.27 -14.17
C ILE A 2 2.85 -3.96 -13.66
N VAL A 3 2.08 -3.14 -14.39
CA VAL A 3 0.74 -2.68 -13.95
C VAL A 3 -0.33 -3.78 -14.00
N ALA A 4 -0.21 -4.75 -14.90
CA ALA A 4 -1.22 -5.80 -15.09
C ALA A 4 -1.21 -6.87 -13.98
N ARG A 5 -0.17 -6.90 -13.14
CA ARG A 5 0.03 -7.94 -12.11
C ARG A 5 -0.46 -7.52 -10.71
N ILE A 6 -0.95 -6.29 -10.53
CA ILE A 6 -1.54 -5.78 -9.27
C ILE A 6 -2.97 -6.30 -9.08
N ARG A 7 -3.22 -7.57 -9.39
CA ARG A 7 -4.55 -8.20 -9.33
C ARG A 7 -4.62 -9.39 -8.37
N SER A 8 -3.52 -9.79 -7.73
CA SER A 8 -3.59 -10.83 -6.71
C SER A 8 -4.18 -10.26 -5.43
N ARG A 9 -5.25 -10.93 -4.96
CA ARG A 9 -5.76 -10.83 -3.60
C ARG A 9 -4.70 -11.39 -2.65
N PHE A 10 -3.61 -10.65 -2.42
CA PHE A 10 -2.71 -10.97 -1.33
C PHE A 10 -3.43 -10.63 -0.04
N THR A 11 -3.98 -11.66 0.63
CA THR A 11 -4.27 -11.57 2.05
C THR A 11 -2.94 -11.39 2.76
N LEU A 12 -2.67 -10.18 3.25
CA LEU A 12 -1.49 -9.92 4.06
C LEU A 12 -1.58 -10.82 5.29
N PRO A 13 -0.61 -11.72 5.52
CA PRO A 13 -0.61 -12.47 6.77
C PRO A 13 -0.50 -11.44 7.91
N LEU A 14 -1.48 -11.44 8.80
CA LEU A 14 -1.55 -10.47 9.91
C LEU A 14 -0.33 -10.59 10.82
N GLY A 15 0.26 -11.80 10.94
CA GLY A 15 1.39 -12.07 11.82
C GLY A 15 2.63 -11.21 11.56
N PRO A 16 3.26 -11.26 10.37
CA PRO A 16 4.47 -10.48 10.10
C PRO A 16 4.27 -8.96 10.18
N GLY A 17 3.12 -8.45 9.70
CA GLY A 17 2.81 -7.02 9.79
C GLY A 17 2.62 -6.57 11.23
N LEU A 18 1.90 -7.34 12.04
CA LEU A 18 1.71 -7.05 13.47
C LEU A 18 3.03 -7.14 14.24
N ALA A 19 3.87 -8.14 13.95
CA ALA A 19 5.18 -8.27 14.57
C ALA A 19 6.07 -7.05 14.27
N LEU A 20 6.07 -6.58 13.02
CA LEU A 20 6.77 -5.36 12.63
C LEU A 20 6.22 -4.12 13.35
N PHE A 21 4.90 -3.98 13.45
CA PHE A 21 4.26 -2.88 14.17
C PHE A 21 4.68 -2.87 15.64
N LEU A 22 4.51 -4.00 16.35
CA LEU A 22 4.79 -4.10 17.78
C LEU A 22 6.28 -3.89 18.08
N PHE A 23 7.16 -4.43 17.23
CA PHE A 23 8.60 -4.23 17.35
C PHE A 23 8.98 -2.75 17.22
N LEU A 24 8.52 -2.07 16.16
CA LEU A 24 8.84 -0.66 15.94
C LEU A 24 8.14 0.27 16.94
N ALA A 25 6.88 0.01 17.27
CA ALA A 25 6.16 0.78 18.29
C ALA A 25 6.86 0.65 19.66
N GLY A 26 7.25 -0.56 20.05
CA GLY A 26 8.04 -0.79 21.27
C GLY A 26 9.38 -0.07 21.24
N TRP A 27 10.09 -0.11 20.11
CA TRP A 27 11.34 0.61 19.93
C TRP A 27 11.18 2.12 20.07
N TYR A 28 10.15 2.70 19.46
CA TYR A 28 9.89 4.15 19.54
C TYR A 28 9.45 4.58 20.93
N VAL A 29 8.60 3.81 21.61
CA VAL A 29 8.23 4.07 23.00
C VAL A 29 9.45 3.99 23.92
N LEU A 30 10.32 2.99 23.74
CA LEU A 30 11.55 2.85 24.52
C LEU A 30 12.54 4.00 24.32
N THR A 31 12.58 4.56 23.10
CA THR A 31 13.51 5.63 22.73
C THR A 31 12.88 7.03 22.80
N MET A 32 11.64 7.13 23.28
CA MET A 32 10.88 8.37 23.41
C MET A 32 11.45 9.25 24.52
N SER A 33 11.44 10.56 24.30
CA SER A 33 12.07 11.52 25.20
C SER A 33 11.20 11.95 26.38
N GLY A 34 9.88 11.74 26.31
CA GLY A 34 8.94 12.11 27.37
C GLY A 34 8.67 13.61 27.52
N HIS A 35 9.26 14.46 26.67
CA HIS A 35 9.04 15.90 26.64
C HIS A 35 9.04 16.39 25.17
N THR A 36 8.41 17.54 24.94
CA THR A 36 8.48 18.27 23.67
C THR A 36 9.80 19.03 23.56
N TYR A 37 10.26 19.28 22.35
CA TYR A 37 11.55 19.92 22.09
C TYR A 37 11.43 21.35 21.59
N THR A 38 10.30 21.69 20.99
CA THR A 38 10.14 22.94 20.25
C THR A 38 8.80 23.61 20.57
N SER A 39 8.76 24.93 20.35
CA SER A 39 7.54 25.72 20.49
C SER A 39 6.45 25.31 19.50
N ASP A 40 6.80 24.69 18.37
CA ASP A 40 5.87 24.13 17.38
C ASP A 40 4.99 23.05 18.01
N GLU A 41 5.62 22.13 18.75
CA GLU A 41 4.96 21.02 19.43
C GLU A 41 4.03 21.53 20.53
N GLU A 42 4.51 22.45 21.36
CA GLU A 42 3.71 23.08 22.42
C GLU A 42 2.51 23.84 21.84
N THR A 43 2.66 24.49 20.69
CA THR A 43 1.56 25.20 20.02
C THR A 43 0.47 24.25 19.57
N MET A 44 0.83 23.11 18.97
CA MET A 44 -0.15 22.10 18.55
C MET A 44 -0.80 21.39 19.75
N LEU A 45 -0.06 21.17 20.83
CA LEU A 45 -0.61 20.63 22.08
C LEU A 45 -1.59 21.62 22.72
N ALA A 46 -1.22 22.90 22.82
CA ALA A 46 -2.09 23.93 23.37
C ALA A 46 -3.41 24.05 22.59
N VAL A 47 -3.40 23.93 21.26
CA VAL A 47 -4.66 23.86 20.48
C VAL A 47 -5.51 22.64 20.88
N ALA A 48 -4.90 21.47 21.11
CA ALA A 48 -5.64 20.28 21.53
C ALA A 48 -6.28 20.49 22.92
N GLU A 49 -5.58 21.17 23.83
CA GLU A 49 -6.11 21.53 25.15
C GLU A 49 -7.24 22.55 25.06
N GLN A 50 -7.08 23.62 24.27
CA GLN A 50 -8.12 24.62 24.03
C GLN A 50 -9.40 24.01 23.43
N LEU A 51 -9.25 23.00 22.57
CA LEU A 51 -10.38 22.25 22.03
C LEU A 51 -11.13 21.45 23.11
N LEU A 52 -10.41 20.83 24.05
CA LEU A 52 -11.02 20.08 25.14
C LEU A 52 -11.68 20.99 26.17
N ASP A 53 -11.00 22.08 26.54
CA ASP A 53 -11.38 22.92 27.68
C ASP A 53 -12.38 24.01 27.28
N HIS A 54 -12.29 24.51 26.05
CA HIS A 54 -13.02 25.70 25.60
C HIS A 54 -13.72 25.53 24.24
N GLN A 55 -13.62 24.36 23.61
CA GLN A 55 -14.23 24.06 22.31
C GLN A 55 -13.82 25.07 21.21
N THR A 56 -12.59 25.58 21.29
CA THR A 56 -12.06 26.60 20.38
C THR A 56 -10.70 26.21 19.83
N PHE A 57 -10.39 26.71 18.63
CA PHE A 57 -9.03 26.64 18.06
C PHE A 57 -8.19 27.87 18.41
N ALA A 58 -8.79 28.87 19.06
CA ALA A 58 -8.09 30.06 19.50
C ALA A 58 -7.11 29.70 20.63
N LEU A 59 -5.92 30.26 20.56
CA LEU A 59 -4.93 30.20 21.62
C LEU A 59 -5.17 31.37 22.61
N PRO A 60 -4.81 31.20 23.89
CA PRO A 60 -4.85 32.29 24.86
C PRO A 60 -4.07 33.52 24.38
N HIS A 61 -4.52 34.72 24.75
CA HIS A 61 -3.87 35.97 24.32
C HIS A 61 -2.45 36.13 24.88
N ASP A 62 -2.17 35.50 26.02
CA ASP A 62 -0.85 35.40 26.65
C ASP A 62 0.00 34.24 26.11
N PHE A 63 -0.51 33.45 25.16
CA PHE A 63 0.27 32.41 24.49
C PHE A 63 1.27 33.04 23.52
N LEU A 64 2.56 32.96 23.85
CA LEU A 64 3.62 33.66 23.11
C LEU A 64 4.33 32.79 22.05
N MET A 65 3.97 31.52 21.93
CA MET A 65 4.64 30.56 21.04
C MET A 65 3.95 30.48 19.68
N ASN A 66 4.72 30.50 18.59
CA ASN A 66 4.37 30.19 17.18
C ASN A 66 2.90 30.40 16.74
N TYR A 67 2.33 31.56 17.06
CA TYR A 67 0.97 31.92 16.66
C TYR A 67 0.95 32.87 15.46
N GLY A 68 -0.18 32.90 14.77
CA GLY A 68 -0.61 33.93 13.82
C GLY A 68 -1.78 34.72 14.42
N ARG A 69 -1.93 35.98 14.02
CA ARG A 69 -3.07 36.82 14.45
C ARG A 69 -4.19 36.76 13.41
N GLY A 70 -5.40 36.51 13.88
CA GLY A 70 -6.62 36.68 13.10
C GLY A 70 -6.94 38.16 12.88
N PRO A 71 -7.86 38.50 11.95
CA PRO A 71 -8.31 39.87 11.72
C PRO A 71 -8.91 40.57 12.95
N ASP A 72 -9.43 39.78 13.88
CA ASP A 72 -10.01 40.16 15.17
C ASP A 72 -8.97 40.31 16.30
N GLY A 73 -7.69 40.06 16.01
CA GLY A 73 -6.60 40.08 17.00
C GLY A 73 -6.43 38.77 17.77
N THR A 74 -7.34 37.81 17.60
CA THR A 74 -7.27 36.49 18.25
C THR A 74 -6.04 35.71 17.78
N HIS A 75 -5.40 35.00 18.70
CA HIS A 75 -4.24 34.16 18.40
C HIS A 75 -4.69 32.79 17.87
N TYR A 76 -4.12 32.35 16.76
CA TYR A 76 -4.33 31.02 16.18
C TYR A 76 -3.01 30.34 15.90
N SER A 77 -2.99 29.01 15.94
CA SER A 77 -1.82 28.24 15.50
C SER A 77 -1.52 28.49 14.02
N ARG A 78 -0.23 28.56 13.68
CA ARG A 78 0.21 28.57 12.26
C ARG A 78 0.11 27.20 11.59
N TYR A 79 -0.08 26.15 12.39
CA TYR A 79 -0.18 24.77 11.93
C TYR A 79 -1.64 24.39 11.72
N GLY A 80 -1.88 23.41 10.85
CA GLY A 80 -3.23 22.89 10.63
C GLY A 80 -3.78 22.17 11.87
N PRO A 81 -5.10 22.21 12.12
CA PRO A 81 -5.70 21.63 13.32
C PRO A 81 -5.68 20.09 13.36
N GLY A 82 -5.38 19.42 12.25
CA GLY A 82 -5.48 17.97 12.11
C GLY A 82 -4.61 17.20 13.10
N GLN A 83 -3.38 17.67 13.36
CA GLN A 83 -2.48 17.06 14.36
C GLN A 83 -3.09 17.16 15.77
N SER A 84 -3.55 18.35 16.16
CA SER A 84 -4.16 18.60 17.46
C SER A 84 -5.44 17.79 17.68
N LEU A 85 -6.30 17.70 16.65
CA LEU A 85 -7.53 16.90 16.69
C LEU A 85 -7.24 15.40 16.88
N LEU A 86 -6.22 14.86 16.19
CA LEU A 86 -5.85 13.45 16.34
C LEU A 86 -5.12 13.15 17.66
N ALA A 87 -4.60 14.18 18.32
CA ALA A 87 -3.97 14.05 19.64
C ALA A 87 -4.94 14.08 20.81
N LEU A 88 -6.19 14.55 20.61
CA LEU A 88 -7.23 14.57 21.65
C LEU A 88 -7.33 13.27 22.48
N PRO A 89 -7.41 12.05 21.88
CA PRO A 89 -7.47 10.82 22.68
C PRO A 89 -6.23 10.63 23.56
N MET A 90 -5.05 11.04 23.10
CA MET A 90 -3.81 10.94 23.88
C MET A 90 -3.78 11.97 25.01
N VAL A 91 -4.23 13.20 24.76
CA VAL A 91 -4.33 14.25 25.79
C VAL A 91 -5.32 13.83 26.88
N VAL A 92 -6.51 13.33 26.51
CA VAL A 92 -7.52 12.85 27.45
C VAL A 92 -6.98 11.70 28.29
N THR A 93 -6.35 10.71 27.64
CA THR A 93 -5.78 9.55 28.36
C THR A 93 -4.65 10.00 29.29
N GLY A 94 -3.78 10.90 28.84
CA GLY A 94 -2.71 11.47 29.66
C GLY A 94 -3.23 12.21 30.88
N ARG A 95 -4.28 13.04 30.72
CA ARG A 95 -4.93 13.75 31.83
C ARG A 95 -5.59 12.78 32.82
N LEU A 96 -6.25 11.73 32.34
CA LEU A 96 -6.85 10.70 33.20
C LEU A 96 -5.78 9.96 34.02
N VAL A 97 -4.68 9.56 33.39
CA VAL A 97 -3.57 8.90 34.10
C VAL A 97 -2.89 9.85 35.07
N ALA A 98 -2.77 11.14 34.73
CA ALA A 98 -2.20 12.15 35.60
C ALA A 98 -2.95 12.31 36.93
N THR A 99 -4.27 12.04 36.98
CA THR A 99 -5.03 12.05 38.26
C THR A 99 -4.60 11.00 39.27
N LEU A 100 -3.83 10.00 38.84
CA LEU A 100 -3.30 8.92 39.69
C LEU A 100 -1.88 9.22 40.19
N ALA A 101 -1.29 10.35 39.78
CA ALA A 101 0.09 10.71 40.06
C ALA A 101 0.16 12.04 40.85
N PRO A 102 1.31 12.35 41.46
CA PRO A 102 1.56 13.65 42.07
C PRO A 102 1.37 14.81 41.08
N ASP A 103 0.89 15.95 41.55
CA ASP A 103 0.54 17.12 40.72
C ASP A 103 1.73 17.61 39.87
N ASP A 104 2.94 17.52 40.41
CA ASP A 104 4.21 17.86 39.78
C ASP A 104 4.58 16.95 38.59
N ALA A 105 4.02 15.73 38.52
CA ALA A 105 4.22 14.81 37.40
C ALA A 105 3.15 14.94 36.30
N SER A 106 2.06 15.66 36.53
CA SER A 106 0.91 15.72 35.62
C SER A 106 1.28 16.15 34.19
N ARG A 107 2.05 17.23 34.05
CA ARG A 107 2.50 17.74 32.75
C ARG A 107 3.36 16.72 32.01
N LEU A 108 4.32 16.11 32.71
CA LEU A 108 5.19 15.08 32.14
C LEU A 108 4.36 13.89 31.60
N ILE A 109 3.36 13.45 32.35
CA ILE A 109 2.47 12.36 31.95
C ILE A 109 1.70 12.74 30.67
N VAL A 110 1.11 13.93 30.60
CA VAL A 110 0.40 14.37 29.38
C VAL A 110 1.33 14.36 28.17
N HIS A 111 2.56 14.87 28.30
CA HIS A 111 3.53 14.89 27.21
C HIS A 111 3.92 13.47 26.79
N LEU A 112 4.13 12.57 27.75
CA LEU A 112 4.41 11.15 27.49
C LEU A 112 3.32 10.52 26.61
N PHE A 113 2.05 10.70 26.99
CA PHE A 113 0.93 10.13 26.24
C PHE A 113 0.78 10.76 24.85
N VAL A 114 0.96 12.07 24.73
CA VAL A 114 0.89 12.78 23.43
C VAL A 114 1.95 12.28 22.47
N LEU A 115 3.17 12.00 22.95
CA LEU A 115 4.26 11.46 22.16
C LEU A 115 4.07 9.99 21.73
N LEU A 116 3.09 9.26 22.29
CA LEU A 116 2.70 7.96 21.74
C LEU A 116 2.11 8.08 20.33
N LEU A 117 1.47 9.21 20.01
CA LEU A 117 0.87 9.43 18.69
C LEU A 117 1.90 9.32 17.55
N PRO A 118 2.98 10.15 17.51
CA PRO A 118 3.98 10.05 16.45
C PRO A 118 4.72 8.69 16.45
N ALA A 119 4.94 8.06 17.60
CA ALA A 119 5.53 6.73 17.70
C ALA A 119 4.66 5.67 16.99
N LEU A 120 3.37 5.61 17.31
CA LEU A 120 2.43 4.65 16.73
C LEU A 120 2.18 4.92 15.23
N ILE A 121 2.07 6.19 14.84
CA ILE A 121 1.92 6.60 13.44
C ILE A 121 3.14 6.19 12.60
N THR A 122 4.35 6.37 13.13
CA THR A 122 5.58 6.02 12.43
C THR A 122 5.67 4.50 12.24
N ALA A 123 5.35 3.72 13.27
CA ALA A 123 5.29 2.26 13.18
C ALA A 123 4.21 1.80 12.17
N LEU A 124 3.03 2.44 12.17
CA LEU A 124 1.97 2.15 11.21
C LEU A 124 2.37 2.50 9.77
N THR A 125 3.17 3.54 9.57
CA THR A 125 3.74 3.88 8.26
C THR A 125 4.64 2.77 7.75
N ALA A 126 5.51 2.23 8.60
CA ALA A 126 6.36 1.09 8.24
C ALA A 126 5.56 -0.15 7.84
N VAL A 127 4.47 -0.45 8.55
CA VAL A 127 3.56 -1.55 8.20
C VAL A 127 2.82 -1.30 6.89
N THR A 128 2.44 -0.06 6.62
CA THR A 128 1.79 0.31 5.36
C THR A 128 2.77 0.17 4.19
N LEU A 129 4.05 0.53 4.38
CA LEU A 129 5.12 0.28 3.39
C LEU A 129 5.37 -1.20 3.16
N TYR A 130 5.40 -2.01 4.24
CA TYR A 130 5.44 -3.48 4.15
C TYR A 130 4.27 -4.00 3.30
N ALA A 131 3.04 -3.59 3.63
CA ALA A 131 1.83 -3.98 2.92
C ALA A 131 1.92 -3.60 1.43
N TRP A 132 2.37 -2.38 1.15
CA TRP A 132 2.53 -1.88 -0.21
C TRP A 132 3.57 -2.69 -0.98
N ALA A 133 4.75 -2.95 -0.41
CA ALA A 133 5.78 -3.81 -1.03
C ALA A 133 5.24 -5.23 -1.34
N ARG A 134 4.43 -5.80 -0.43
CA ARG A 134 3.77 -7.10 -0.68
C ARG A 134 2.78 -7.03 -1.83
N THR A 135 1.99 -5.95 -1.95
CA THR A 135 1.07 -5.79 -3.09
C THR A 135 1.79 -5.59 -4.42
N LEU A 136 3.02 -5.09 -4.41
CA LEU A 136 3.87 -4.99 -5.61
C LEU A 136 4.51 -6.34 -6.01
N GLY A 137 4.34 -7.39 -5.19
CA GLY A 137 4.84 -8.73 -5.47
C GLY A 137 6.23 -9.03 -4.89
N PHE A 138 6.79 -8.15 -4.06
CA PHE A 138 8.06 -8.42 -3.39
C PHE A 138 7.92 -9.54 -2.35
N ALA A 139 8.97 -10.35 -2.20
CA ALA A 139 9.03 -11.42 -1.20
C ALA A 139 8.88 -10.86 0.23
N GLN A 140 8.35 -11.67 1.15
CA GLN A 140 8.09 -11.23 2.53
C GLN A 140 9.34 -10.68 3.25
N PRO A 141 10.53 -11.29 3.13
CA PRO A 141 11.74 -10.75 3.75
C PRO A 141 12.09 -9.36 3.23
N ILE A 142 11.93 -9.12 1.92
CA ILE A 142 12.22 -7.83 1.30
C ILE A 142 11.25 -6.77 1.82
N ALA A 143 9.95 -7.09 1.87
CA ALA A 143 8.95 -6.17 2.40
C ALA A 143 9.17 -5.83 3.89
N LEU A 144 9.57 -6.82 4.70
CA LEU A 144 9.92 -6.59 6.12
C LEU A 144 11.15 -5.70 6.22
N LEU A 145 12.18 -5.97 5.42
CA LEU A 145 13.39 -5.16 5.37
C LEU A 145 13.07 -3.71 4.96
N THR A 146 12.16 -3.48 4.02
CA THR A 146 11.71 -2.12 3.65
C THR A 146 11.12 -1.37 4.85
N GLY A 147 10.23 -2.01 5.62
CA GLY A 147 9.66 -1.40 6.82
C GLY A 147 10.69 -1.14 7.91
N LEU A 148 11.61 -2.09 8.13
CA LEU A 148 12.70 -1.94 9.11
C LEU A 148 13.70 -0.85 8.73
N LEU A 149 14.11 -0.76 7.47
CA LEU A 149 15.01 0.29 6.98
C LEU A 149 14.35 1.67 7.07
N TYR A 150 13.07 1.78 6.70
CA TYR A 150 12.31 3.00 6.94
C TYR A 150 12.32 3.35 8.44
N GLY A 151 11.99 2.40 9.29
CA GLY A 151 11.78 2.67 10.71
C GLY A 151 13.05 2.92 11.53
N LEU A 152 14.16 2.27 11.19
CA LEU A 152 15.40 2.29 12.00
C LEU A 152 16.54 3.09 11.36
N THR A 153 16.53 3.26 10.04
CA THR A 153 17.66 3.86 9.31
C THR A 153 17.27 5.12 8.54
N SER A 154 16.15 5.75 8.88
CA SER A 154 15.71 7.01 8.25
C SER A 154 15.36 8.07 9.28
N LEU A 155 15.01 9.27 8.81
CA LEU A 155 14.50 10.36 9.64
C LEU A 155 13.19 10.02 10.36
N ALA A 156 12.51 8.93 9.99
CA ALA A 156 11.34 8.44 10.70
C ALA A 156 11.63 8.20 12.20
N TRP A 157 12.81 7.67 12.55
CA TRP A 157 13.14 7.42 13.95
C TRP A 157 13.26 8.71 14.79
N PRO A 158 14.11 9.70 14.46
CA PRO A 158 14.17 10.92 15.25
C PRO A 158 12.83 11.67 15.30
N TYR A 159 12.04 11.65 14.22
CA TYR A 159 10.72 12.27 14.17
C TYR A 159 9.63 11.49 14.93
N SER A 160 9.82 10.19 15.19
CA SER A 160 8.89 9.40 16.03
C SER A 160 8.88 9.87 17.49
N ARG A 161 9.91 10.62 17.90
CA ARG A 161 10.11 11.13 19.26
C ARG A 161 9.65 12.58 19.44
N THR A 162 9.15 13.22 18.39
CA THR A 162 8.69 14.61 18.42
C THR A 162 7.23 14.67 18.03
N PHE A 163 6.49 15.60 18.62
CA PHE A 163 5.07 15.81 18.34
C PHE A 163 4.83 16.65 17.07
N PHE A 164 5.69 16.45 16.05
CA PHE A 164 5.57 17.12 14.77
C PHE A 164 4.44 16.53 13.91
N ALA A 165 3.97 17.32 12.94
CA ALA A 165 2.93 16.94 12.00
C ALA A 165 3.45 16.01 10.87
N GLU A 166 4.77 15.92 10.71
CA GLU A 166 5.49 15.23 9.64
C GLU A 166 5.25 13.71 9.64
N PRO A 167 5.32 12.98 10.78
CA PRO A 167 4.99 11.55 10.81
C PRO A 167 3.56 11.29 10.32
N LEU A 168 2.59 12.07 10.80
CA LEU A 168 1.18 11.92 10.43
C LEU A 168 0.97 12.26 8.94
N THR A 169 1.62 13.33 8.47
CA THR A 169 1.61 13.71 7.06
C THR A 169 2.14 12.57 6.18
N THR A 170 3.24 11.94 6.60
CA THR A 170 3.86 10.81 5.89
C THR A 170 2.91 9.62 5.83
N LEU A 171 2.31 9.23 6.96
CA LEU A 171 1.34 8.14 7.01
C LEU A 171 0.17 8.39 6.05
N LEU A 172 -0.43 9.59 6.10
CA LEU A 172 -1.59 9.93 5.27
C LEU A 172 -1.26 9.91 3.78
N LEU A 173 -0.08 10.40 3.37
CA LEU A 173 0.36 10.33 1.97
C LEU A 173 0.62 8.89 1.52
N VAL A 174 1.24 8.07 2.38
CA VAL A 174 1.49 6.65 2.10
C VAL A 174 0.17 5.88 1.99
N VAL A 175 -0.78 6.09 2.93
CA VAL A 175 -2.12 5.49 2.87
C VAL A 175 -2.89 5.96 1.64
N CYS A 176 -2.84 7.25 1.32
CA CYS A 176 -3.47 7.82 0.13
C CYS A 176 -2.99 7.11 -1.14
N THR A 177 -1.67 6.99 -1.30
CA THR A 177 -1.04 6.42 -2.51
C THR A 177 -1.15 4.89 -2.53
N TYR A 178 -1.07 4.23 -1.38
CA TYR A 178 -1.33 2.79 -1.27
C TYR A 178 -2.77 2.46 -1.69
N SER A 179 -3.74 3.22 -1.18
CA SER A 179 -5.16 2.96 -1.37
C SER A 179 -5.63 3.27 -2.80
N ILE A 180 -5.10 4.32 -3.44
CA ILE A 180 -5.46 4.66 -4.83
C ILE A 180 -5.02 3.58 -5.83
N CYS A 181 -4.01 2.78 -5.48
CA CYS A 181 -3.54 1.66 -6.30
C CYS A 181 -4.47 0.43 -6.24
N ARG A 182 -5.54 0.46 -5.44
CA ARG A 182 -6.44 -0.68 -5.20
C ARG A 182 -7.72 -0.57 -6.03
N THR A 183 -8.26 -1.72 -6.41
CA THR A 183 -9.43 -1.78 -7.32
C THR A 183 -10.77 -1.62 -6.61
N GLU A 184 -10.85 -1.91 -5.31
CA GLU A 184 -12.13 -1.93 -4.59
C GLU A 184 -12.55 -0.53 -4.15
N ARG A 185 -13.83 -0.18 -4.35
CA ARG A 185 -14.37 1.18 -4.14
C ARG A 185 -14.04 1.78 -2.78
N HIS A 186 -14.02 0.99 -1.71
CA HIS A 186 -13.74 1.50 -0.36
C HIS A 186 -12.32 2.07 -0.23
N TRP A 187 -11.33 1.54 -0.97
CA TRP A 187 -9.97 2.09 -0.97
C TRP A 187 -9.90 3.48 -1.61
N TRP A 188 -10.78 3.80 -2.56
CA TRP A 188 -10.87 5.14 -3.14
C TRP A 188 -11.41 6.14 -2.11
N VAL A 189 -12.36 5.70 -1.27
CA VAL A 189 -12.86 6.50 -0.15
C VAL A 189 -11.76 6.73 0.88
N ILE A 190 -11.00 5.69 1.23
CA ILE A 190 -9.85 5.80 2.14
C ILE A 190 -8.78 6.74 1.56
N SER A 191 -8.51 6.65 0.26
CA SER A 191 -7.56 7.54 -0.43
C SER A 191 -8.01 9.00 -0.37
N GLY A 192 -9.28 9.27 -0.72
CA GLY A 192 -9.86 10.61 -0.64
C GLY A 192 -9.91 11.16 0.79
N ALA A 193 -10.24 10.32 1.77
CA ALA A 193 -10.22 10.69 3.18
C ALA A 193 -8.80 11.05 3.64
N ALA A 194 -7.81 10.22 3.33
CA ALA A 194 -6.42 10.50 3.68
C ALA A 194 -5.89 11.78 2.99
N ALA A 195 -6.26 12.01 1.73
CA ALA A 195 -5.93 13.23 1.01
C ALA A 195 -6.62 14.48 1.59
N ALA A 196 -7.87 14.38 2.04
CA ALA A 196 -8.53 15.50 2.72
C ALA A 196 -7.91 15.76 4.10
N THR A 197 -7.70 14.71 4.90
CA THR A 197 -7.12 14.82 6.24
C THR A 197 -5.71 15.39 6.20
N VAL A 198 -4.86 15.03 5.22
CA VAL A 198 -3.48 15.53 5.16
C VAL A 198 -3.43 17.05 5.00
N LEU A 199 -4.39 17.65 4.29
CA LEU A 199 -4.48 19.11 4.16
C LEU A 199 -4.81 19.80 5.48
N THR A 200 -5.58 19.14 6.35
CA THR A 200 -5.88 19.67 7.69
C THR A 200 -4.69 19.56 8.64
N VAL A 201 -3.73 18.67 8.36
CA VAL A 201 -2.51 18.49 9.15
C VAL A 201 -1.42 19.45 8.65
N LYS A 202 -1.13 19.39 7.35
CA LYS A 202 -0.17 20.26 6.66
C LYS A 202 -0.65 20.56 5.26
N PHE A 203 -1.08 21.79 5.02
CA PHE A 203 -1.51 22.23 3.69
C PHE A 203 -0.40 22.14 2.64
N GLN A 204 0.88 22.23 3.04
CA GLN A 204 2.02 22.06 2.14
C GLN A 204 2.09 20.65 1.53
N ALA A 205 1.45 19.66 2.15
CA ALA A 205 1.36 18.31 1.59
C ALA A 205 0.58 18.27 0.25
N ALA A 206 -0.19 19.32 -0.07
CA ALA A 206 -0.83 19.48 -1.37
C ALA A 206 0.17 19.42 -2.55
N LEU A 207 1.45 19.77 -2.32
CA LEU A 207 2.49 19.65 -3.35
C LEU A 207 2.72 18.20 -3.82
N ALA A 208 2.32 17.20 -3.03
CA ALA A 208 2.39 15.80 -3.45
C ALA A 208 1.27 15.41 -4.44
N PHE A 209 0.15 16.14 -4.47
CA PHE A 209 -1.02 15.75 -5.26
C PHE A 209 -0.78 15.77 -6.78
N PRO A 210 -0.05 16.74 -7.38
CA PRO A 210 0.29 16.67 -8.80
C PRO A 210 1.06 15.40 -9.17
N ALA A 211 1.98 14.93 -8.31
CA ALA A 211 2.73 13.70 -8.54
C ALA A 211 1.83 12.46 -8.44
N ILE A 212 0.94 12.41 -7.45
CA ILE A 212 -0.04 11.32 -7.29
C ILE A 212 -1.03 11.31 -8.48
N ALA A 213 -1.53 12.47 -8.88
CA ALA A 213 -2.42 12.61 -10.03
C ALA A 213 -1.74 12.19 -11.34
N LEU A 214 -0.49 12.61 -11.56
CA LEU A 214 0.30 12.19 -12.72
C LEU A 214 0.50 10.67 -12.73
N TYR A 215 0.80 10.06 -11.58
CA TYR A 215 0.92 8.60 -11.46
C TYR A 215 -0.39 7.91 -11.89
N VAL A 216 -1.54 8.35 -11.38
CA VAL A 216 -2.85 7.80 -11.74
C VAL A 216 -3.16 7.98 -13.22
N LEU A 217 -2.85 9.14 -13.80
CA LEU A 217 -3.01 9.41 -15.22
C LEU A 217 -2.14 8.47 -16.07
N LEU A 218 -0.86 8.31 -15.74
CA LEU A 218 0.04 7.41 -16.46
C LEU A 218 -0.38 5.94 -16.37
N VAL A 219 -0.90 5.51 -15.22
CA VAL A 219 -1.42 4.15 -15.03
C VAL A 219 -2.69 3.94 -15.84
N SER A 220 -3.63 4.90 -15.79
CA SER A 220 -4.90 4.83 -16.51
C SER A 220 -4.74 4.92 -18.04
N TRP A 221 -3.76 5.68 -18.54
CA TRP A 221 -3.45 5.77 -19.97
C TRP A 221 -2.87 4.49 -20.54
N ARG A 222 -2.13 3.71 -19.74
CA ARG A 222 -1.52 2.43 -20.17
C ARG A 222 -2.49 1.25 -20.12
N THR A 223 -3.61 1.40 -19.42
CA THR A 223 -4.70 0.42 -19.44
C THR A 223 -5.69 0.79 -20.54
N PRO A 224 -5.89 -0.03 -21.59
CA PRO A 224 -6.89 0.27 -22.61
C PRO A 224 -8.27 0.45 -21.95
N PRO A 225 -9.10 1.40 -22.42
CA PRO A 225 -10.36 1.74 -21.80
C PRO A 225 -11.33 0.56 -21.92
N MET A 226 -11.32 -0.35 -20.94
CA MET A 226 -12.40 -1.30 -20.77
C MET A 226 -13.55 -0.57 -20.07
N ASN A 227 -14.38 0.12 -20.85
CA ASN A 227 -15.71 0.60 -20.46
C ASN A 227 -15.81 1.24 -19.05
N GLY A 228 -14.87 2.12 -18.68
CA GLY A 228 -14.88 2.84 -17.40
C GLY A 228 -16.14 3.71 -17.20
N LEU A 229 -16.79 4.11 -18.30
CA LEU A 229 -18.06 4.85 -18.26
C LEU A 229 -19.23 4.03 -17.71
N ARG A 230 -19.17 2.69 -17.77
CA ARG A 230 -20.18 1.79 -17.18
C ARG A 230 -19.99 1.52 -15.68
N LEU A 231 -18.84 1.91 -15.11
CA LEU A 231 -18.56 1.80 -13.67
C LEU A 231 -18.94 3.08 -12.91
N LEU A 232 -18.91 4.24 -13.59
CA LEU A 232 -19.37 5.52 -13.03
C LEU A 232 -20.89 5.67 -13.07
N LEU A 233 -21.55 5.11 -14.08
CA LEU A 233 -23.01 5.01 -14.15
C LEU A 233 -23.41 3.65 -13.57
N GLY A 234 -23.87 3.61 -12.32
CA GLY A 234 -24.37 2.41 -11.66
C GLY A 234 -25.56 1.78 -12.40
N ALA A 235 -25.27 1.05 -13.49
CA ALA A 235 -26.25 0.30 -14.24
C ALA A 235 -26.58 -0.97 -13.45
N ARG A 236 -27.54 -0.81 -12.52
CA ARG A 236 -28.33 -1.90 -11.98
C ARG A 236 -28.66 -2.85 -13.13
N HIS A 237 -28.19 -4.08 -13.07
CA HIS A 237 -28.76 -5.16 -13.89
C HIS A 237 -30.20 -5.36 -13.44
N VAL A 238 -31.13 -4.65 -14.09
CA VAL A 238 -32.53 -5.04 -14.14
C VAL A 238 -32.57 -6.32 -14.95
N ARG A 239 -32.72 -7.43 -14.22
CA ARG A 239 -32.94 -8.76 -14.75
C ARG A 239 -34.40 -8.86 -15.17
N THR A 240 -34.75 -8.41 -16.37
CA THR A 240 -36.05 -8.72 -16.98
C THR A 240 -35.88 -9.88 -17.94
N GLY A 241 -36.13 -11.08 -17.44
CA GLY A 241 -36.44 -12.22 -18.29
C GLY A 241 -37.93 -12.19 -18.67
N ARG A 242 -38.24 -12.35 -19.95
CA ARG A 242 -39.10 -13.44 -20.48
C ARG A 242 -39.49 -13.19 -21.94
N ARG A 243 -39.36 -14.28 -22.71
CA ARG A 243 -40.15 -14.71 -23.88
C ARG A 243 -39.81 -14.12 -25.24
N GLY A 244 -39.18 -14.96 -26.06
CA GLY A 244 -39.82 -15.41 -27.30
C GLY A 244 -39.03 -15.21 -28.59
N ILE A 245 -38.78 -16.35 -29.26
CA ILE A 245 -38.54 -16.54 -30.69
C ILE A 245 -37.05 -16.60 -31.13
N ALA A 246 -36.60 -17.85 -31.35
CA ALA A 246 -35.50 -18.27 -32.22
C ALA A 246 -36.03 -18.37 -33.69
N PRO A 247 -35.22 -18.48 -34.79
CA PRO A 247 -33.90 -19.12 -34.83
C PRO A 247 -32.79 -18.55 -35.77
N GLY A 248 -31.54 -18.79 -35.36
CA GLY A 248 -30.38 -19.09 -36.23
C GLY A 248 -29.50 -17.92 -36.69
N PRO A 249 -28.24 -18.19 -37.10
CA PRO A 249 -27.16 -18.89 -36.39
C PRO A 249 -26.00 -17.90 -36.09
N THR A 250 -24.87 -18.39 -35.57
CA THR A 250 -23.55 -17.70 -35.59
C THR A 250 -23.31 -16.55 -34.59
N LEU A 251 -22.75 -16.90 -33.42
CA LEU A 251 -21.44 -16.41 -32.96
C LEU A 251 -21.14 -17.05 -31.60
N LEU A 252 -20.86 -18.34 -31.64
CA LEU A 252 -20.06 -18.98 -30.60
C LEU A 252 -18.62 -18.53 -30.87
N VAL A 253 -18.23 -17.35 -30.37
CA VAL A 253 -16.81 -16.99 -30.31
C VAL A 253 -16.19 -17.85 -29.23
N GLN A 254 -15.73 -19.01 -29.70
CA GLN A 254 -14.71 -19.84 -29.10
C GLN A 254 -13.63 -18.93 -28.51
N HIS A 255 -13.39 -19.09 -27.22
CA HIS A 255 -12.34 -18.40 -26.47
C HIS A 255 -10.96 -18.98 -26.85
N ARG A 256 -10.58 -18.93 -28.13
CA ARG A 256 -9.39 -19.60 -28.69
C ARG A 256 -8.25 -18.66 -29.12
N ASP A 257 -8.45 -17.35 -29.07
CA ASP A 257 -7.51 -16.39 -29.68
C ASP A 257 -6.74 -15.48 -28.69
N LEU A 258 -6.50 -15.92 -27.45
CA LEU A 258 -5.62 -15.19 -26.51
C LEU A 258 -4.27 -15.86 -26.24
N TRP A 259 -3.95 -16.93 -26.98
CA TRP A 259 -2.61 -17.53 -26.94
C TRP A 259 -1.99 -17.45 -28.34
N PRO A 260 -0.77 -16.90 -28.51
CA PRO A 260 -0.06 -17.03 -29.77
C PRO A 260 0.11 -18.53 -30.08
N PRO A 261 0.07 -18.96 -31.35
CA PRO A 261 0.40 -20.35 -31.68
C PRO A 261 1.75 -20.70 -31.05
N ALA A 262 1.87 -21.91 -30.49
CA ALA A 262 2.93 -22.36 -29.57
C ALA A 262 4.39 -22.08 -30.05
N HIS A 263 4.59 -21.79 -31.33
CA HIS A 263 5.85 -21.33 -31.91
C HIS A 263 6.31 -19.94 -31.43
N HIS A 264 5.40 -19.02 -31.11
CA HIS A 264 5.74 -17.66 -30.67
C HIS A 264 6.14 -17.58 -29.18
N GLY A 265 5.64 -18.48 -28.34
CA GLY A 265 6.07 -18.57 -26.93
C GLY A 265 7.52 -19.01 -26.78
N LEU A 266 7.96 -19.95 -27.62
CA LEU A 266 9.35 -20.43 -27.65
C LEU A 266 10.33 -19.35 -28.16
N GLN A 267 9.94 -18.58 -29.17
CA GLN A 267 10.77 -17.47 -29.69
C GLN A 267 10.99 -16.37 -28.64
N TRP A 268 10.00 -16.10 -27.78
CA TRP A 268 10.12 -15.14 -26.70
C TRP A 268 11.14 -15.56 -25.63
N TYR A 269 11.12 -16.84 -25.21
CA TYR A 269 12.10 -17.38 -24.26
C TYR A 269 13.51 -17.46 -24.85
N GLN A 270 13.64 -17.77 -26.14
CA GLN A 270 14.93 -17.78 -26.85
C GLN A 270 15.59 -16.39 -26.90
N HIS A 271 14.79 -15.34 -27.08
CA HIS A 271 15.29 -13.97 -27.17
C HIS A 271 15.72 -13.37 -25.81
N GLN A 272 15.06 -13.76 -24.70
CA GLN A 272 15.37 -13.24 -23.36
C GLN A 272 16.53 -13.98 -22.67
N LEU A 273 16.69 -15.28 -22.91
CA LEU A 273 17.68 -16.11 -22.21
C LEU A 273 18.91 -16.47 -23.06
N GLY A 274 18.92 -16.13 -24.35
CA GLY A 274 20.04 -16.44 -25.26
C GLY A 274 20.24 -17.93 -25.54
N LEU A 275 19.35 -18.81 -25.07
CA LEU A 275 19.46 -20.26 -25.18
C LEU A 275 18.54 -20.81 -26.28
N ARG A 276 19.09 -21.65 -27.18
CA ARG A 276 18.32 -22.29 -28.26
C ARG A 276 17.69 -23.61 -27.81
N TRP A 277 16.38 -23.72 -27.93
CA TRP A 277 15.59 -24.91 -27.57
C TRP A 277 14.94 -25.51 -28.82
N ARG A 278 14.88 -26.85 -28.91
CA ARG A 278 14.09 -27.57 -29.92
C ARG A 278 13.22 -28.63 -29.24
N LEU A 279 12.06 -28.89 -29.84
CA LEU A 279 11.27 -30.08 -29.52
C LEU A 279 12.09 -31.32 -29.89
N ALA A 280 12.04 -32.35 -29.03
CA ALA A 280 12.70 -33.62 -29.34
C ALA A 280 12.13 -34.19 -30.65
N PRO A 281 12.98 -34.75 -31.55
CA PRO A 281 12.48 -35.40 -32.76
C PRO A 281 11.52 -36.53 -32.38
N GLY A 282 10.27 -36.46 -32.84
CA GLY A 282 9.22 -37.46 -32.54
C GLY A 282 8.19 -37.07 -31.47
N ALA A 283 8.25 -35.86 -30.89
CA ALA A 283 7.25 -35.41 -29.92
C ALA A 283 5.91 -35.07 -30.61
N VAL A 284 4.88 -35.91 -30.39
CA VAL A 284 3.49 -35.66 -30.77
C VAL A 284 2.71 -35.25 -29.53
N TRP A 285 1.94 -34.16 -29.61
CA TRP A 285 0.99 -33.80 -28.56
C TRP A 285 -0.21 -34.75 -28.63
N THR A 286 -0.39 -35.62 -27.65
CA THR A 286 -1.58 -36.47 -27.52
C THR A 286 -2.50 -35.92 -26.44
N ASP A 287 -3.80 -35.81 -26.77
CA ASP A 287 -4.83 -35.44 -25.81
C ASP A 287 -4.92 -36.47 -24.67
N HIS A 288 -5.19 -35.95 -23.48
CA HIS A 288 -5.20 -36.61 -22.18
C HIS A 288 -5.93 -37.97 -22.15
N GLU A 289 -5.19 -39.06 -21.97
CA GLU A 289 -5.63 -40.20 -21.12
C GLU A 289 -4.45 -40.93 -20.45
N HIS A 290 -3.23 -40.84 -20.96
CA HIS A 290 -2.05 -41.47 -20.34
C HIS A 290 -0.91 -40.46 -20.21
N GLY A 291 -0.54 -40.13 -18.97
CA GLY A 291 0.33 -39.00 -18.62
C GLY A 291 1.77 -39.11 -19.11
N GLN A 292 2.06 -38.58 -20.30
CA GLN A 292 3.42 -38.21 -20.71
C GLN A 292 3.41 -36.83 -21.38
N GLY A 293 4.05 -35.85 -20.73
CA GLY A 293 4.24 -34.50 -21.26
C GLY A 293 5.33 -34.47 -22.33
N ALA A 294 5.24 -33.52 -23.27
CA ALA A 294 6.22 -33.38 -24.35
C ALA A 294 7.60 -32.93 -23.80
N ASP A 295 8.64 -33.71 -24.08
CA ASP A 295 10.02 -33.43 -23.67
C ASP A 295 10.65 -32.31 -24.52
N LEU A 296 11.03 -31.22 -23.85
CA LEU A 296 11.77 -30.09 -24.42
C LEU A 296 13.29 -30.29 -24.23
N VAL A 297 14.07 -30.22 -25.32
CA VAL A 297 15.51 -30.47 -25.27
C VAL A 297 16.31 -29.19 -25.55
N CYS A 298 17.21 -28.83 -24.63
CA CYS A 298 18.17 -27.74 -24.81
C CYS A 298 19.22 -28.14 -25.85
N THR A 299 19.40 -27.33 -26.90
CA THR A 299 20.36 -27.60 -27.99
C THR A 299 21.71 -26.90 -27.80
N ASP A 300 21.86 -26.10 -26.75
CA ASP A 300 23.09 -25.33 -26.52
C ASP A 300 24.14 -26.12 -25.73
N HIS A 301 25.33 -26.31 -26.32
CA HIS A 301 26.34 -27.24 -25.79
C HIS A 301 26.98 -26.71 -24.49
N HIS A 302 27.08 -25.38 -24.33
CA HIS A 302 27.58 -24.72 -23.12
C HIS A 302 26.60 -24.79 -21.93
N ALA A 303 25.29 -24.86 -22.18
CA ALA A 303 24.27 -24.92 -21.13
C ALA A 303 24.12 -26.31 -20.50
N ARG A 304 24.59 -27.36 -21.17
CA ARG A 304 24.56 -28.75 -20.65
C ARG A 304 25.67 -29.05 -19.64
N THR A 305 26.81 -28.38 -19.75
CA THR A 305 28.01 -28.67 -18.95
C THR A 305 28.04 -27.89 -17.63
N ASP A 306 27.48 -26.67 -17.59
CA ASP A 306 27.44 -25.85 -16.38
C ASP A 306 26.28 -26.23 -15.42
N ARG A 307 26.56 -26.25 -14.12
CA ARG A 307 25.63 -26.64 -13.04
C ARG A 307 24.44 -25.67 -12.96
N TYR A 308 24.67 -24.39 -13.30
CA TYR A 308 23.64 -23.36 -13.37
C TYR A 308 22.71 -23.54 -14.59
N GLY A 309 23.27 -23.92 -15.75
CA GLY A 309 22.51 -24.19 -16.97
C GLY A 309 21.56 -25.39 -16.83
N ARG A 310 21.99 -26.46 -16.16
CA ARG A 310 21.11 -27.62 -15.86
C ARG A 310 19.98 -27.27 -14.91
N TRP A 311 20.23 -26.43 -13.90
CA TRP A 311 19.20 -25.99 -12.97
C TRP A 311 18.15 -25.14 -13.69
N LEU A 312 18.58 -24.17 -14.52
CA LEU A 312 17.68 -23.33 -15.31
C LEU A 312 16.83 -24.15 -16.29
N ALA A 313 17.42 -25.13 -16.97
CA ALA A 313 16.72 -26.05 -17.86
C ALA A 313 15.61 -26.83 -17.13
N SER A 314 15.92 -27.37 -15.95
CA SER A 314 14.96 -28.13 -15.13
C SER A 314 13.85 -27.26 -14.54
N ALA A 315 14.13 -25.98 -14.26
CA ALA A 315 13.16 -25.04 -13.73
C ALA A 315 12.16 -24.61 -14.82
N VAL A 316 12.64 -24.36 -16.04
CA VAL A 316 11.79 -24.00 -17.19
C VAL A 316 10.91 -25.18 -17.62
N ALA A 317 11.44 -26.41 -17.63
CA ALA A 317 10.63 -27.61 -17.92
C ALA A 317 9.50 -27.81 -16.90
N ARG A 318 9.76 -27.58 -15.60
CA ARG A 318 8.76 -27.68 -14.54
C ARG A 318 7.70 -26.57 -14.60
N VAL A 319 8.11 -25.35 -14.97
CA VAL A 319 7.18 -24.22 -15.15
C VAL A 319 6.31 -24.44 -16.40
N GLY A 320 6.86 -24.99 -17.48
CA GLY A 320 6.11 -25.36 -18.68
C GLY A 320 5.04 -26.42 -18.40
N ALA A 321 5.38 -27.46 -17.64
CA ALA A 321 4.42 -28.48 -17.22
C ALA A 321 3.34 -27.95 -16.27
N GLY A 322 3.69 -27.03 -15.35
CA GLY A 322 2.75 -26.44 -14.39
C GLY A 322 1.74 -25.47 -15.01
N VAL A 323 2.12 -24.75 -16.08
CA VAL A 323 1.21 -23.84 -16.79
C VAL A 323 0.18 -24.59 -17.63
N ALA A 324 0.53 -25.78 -18.14
CA ALA A 324 -0.42 -26.65 -18.83
C ALA A 324 -1.48 -27.25 -17.88
N ALA A 325 -1.07 -27.67 -16.67
CA ALA A 325 -1.98 -28.22 -15.66
C ALA A 325 -3.00 -27.18 -15.14
N ALA A 326 -2.61 -25.91 -15.02
CA ALA A 326 -3.47 -24.84 -14.55
C ALA A 326 -4.55 -24.41 -15.57
N GLY A 327 -4.30 -24.62 -16.87
CA GLY A 327 -5.28 -24.35 -17.93
C GLY A 327 -6.45 -25.34 -17.95
N ALA A 328 -6.20 -26.62 -17.64
CA ALA A 328 -7.22 -27.67 -17.71
C ALA A 328 -8.19 -27.71 -16.49
N ALA A 329 -7.74 -27.27 -15.31
CA ALA A 329 -8.62 -27.18 -14.12
C ALA A 329 -9.74 -26.13 -14.27
N SER A 330 -9.64 -25.24 -15.26
CA SER A 330 -10.63 -24.21 -15.57
C SER A 330 -11.74 -24.70 -16.53
N GLY A 331 -11.68 -25.96 -16.98
CA GLY A 331 -12.58 -26.54 -17.99
C GLY A 331 -13.55 -27.63 -17.48
N LEU A 332 -13.74 -27.76 -16.16
CA LEU A 332 -14.59 -28.81 -15.57
C LEU A 332 -15.68 -28.30 -14.59
N LEU A 333 -16.09 -27.03 -14.70
CA LEU A 333 -17.33 -26.53 -14.10
C LEU A 333 -18.08 -25.62 -15.09
#